data_AF-A0A482VHT8-F1
#
_entry.id   AF-A0A482VHT8-F1
#
_cell.length_a   1.000
_cell.length_b   1.000
_cell.length_c   1.000
_cell.angle_alpha   90.00
_cell.angle_beta   90.00
_cell.angle_gamma   90.00
#
_symmetry.space_group_name_H-M   'P 1'
#
loop_
_entity.id
_entity.type
_entity.pdbx_description
1 polymer ?
#
loop_
_entity_poly.entity_id
_entity_poly.type
_entity_poly.pdbx_seq_one_letter_code
_entity_poly.pdbx_strand_id
1 'polypeptide(L)'
;MLEFDNLCEEKILNNVKLQRVILQRMGSFSSTPKILNDDNQDNDIQMPINISRFELIQYCQTQPQVHPMVKRAFRKAGEPKDNMYGFKYRKLNAVTKALGQMNDNFVKCPDEALEWNSRKFRIIEEIVEYCPDIICLQ
;
A
#
# COMPACT_ATOMS: atom_id res chain seq x y z
N MET A 1 -30.61 -12.58 56.72
CA MET A 1 -30.22 -13.38 55.54
C MET A 1 -28.92 -12.76 55.07
N LEU A 2 -27.83 -13.30 55.61
CA LEU A 2 -26.46 -12.84 55.49
C LEU A 2 -25.75 -13.74 54.46
N GLU A 3 -24.71 -13.19 53.83
CA GLU A 3 -23.54 -13.90 53.28
C GLU A 3 -23.76 -14.85 52.10
N PHE A 4 -23.65 -14.33 50.87
CA PHE A 4 -23.30 -15.17 49.70
C PHE A 4 -22.37 -14.53 48.66
N ASP A 5 -21.80 -13.33 48.88
CA ASP A 5 -20.98 -12.64 47.87
C ASP A 5 -19.46 -12.55 48.17
N ASN A 6 -18.98 -13.07 49.31
CA ASN A 6 -17.57 -12.90 49.70
C ASN A 6 -16.67 -14.16 49.59
N LEU A 7 -17.09 -15.19 48.83
CA LEU A 7 -16.33 -16.45 48.72
C LEU A 7 -15.64 -16.70 47.37
N CYS A 8 -15.80 -15.81 46.40
CA CYS A 8 -15.18 -15.97 45.07
C CYS A 8 -13.89 -15.16 44.86
N GLU A 9 -13.67 -14.07 45.61
CA GLU A 9 -12.50 -13.20 45.38
C GLU A 9 -11.24 -13.63 46.16
N GLU A 10 -11.35 -14.32 47.30
CA GLU A 10 -10.17 -14.65 48.13
C GLU A 10 -9.45 -15.96 47.76
N LYS A 11 -9.96 -16.78 46.84
CA LYS A 11 -9.33 -18.07 46.47
C LYS A 11 -8.47 -18.06 45.20
N ILE A 12 -8.44 -16.94 44.46
CA ILE A 12 -7.62 -16.85 43.24
C ILE A 12 -6.18 -16.39 43.54
N LEU A 13 -5.92 -15.86 44.74
CA LEU A 13 -4.60 -15.32 45.10
C LEU A 13 -3.58 -16.35 45.63
N ASN A 14 -3.90 -17.64 45.72
CA ASN A 14 -3.02 -18.62 46.38
C ASN A 14 -2.82 -19.93 45.60
N ASN A 15 -2.41 -19.86 44.34
CA ASN A 15 -1.66 -20.98 43.75
C ASN A 15 -0.63 -20.55 42.70
N VAL A 16 0.58 -20.38 43.20
CA VAL A 16 1.82 -20.25 42.44
C VAL A 16 2.00 -21.45 41.51
N LYS A 17 2.02 -21.20 40.20
CA LYS A 17 2.96 -21.81 39.23
C LYS A 17 2.91 -21.01 37.93
N LEU A 18 3.76 -19.99 37.85
CA LEU A 18 4.11 -19.30 36.61
C LEU A 18 4.75 -20.30 35.63
N GLN A 19 3.92 -21.03 34.88
CA GLN A 19 4.37 -21.68 33.65
C GLN A 19 4.45 -20.59 32.57
N ARG A 20 5.67 -20.15 32.26
CA ARG A 20 5.96 -19.32 31.08
C ARG A 20 5.57 -20.10 29.83
N VAL A 21 4.35 -19.86 29.32
CA VAL A 21 3.99 -20.26 27.96
C VAL A 21 4.72 -19.33 27.01
N ILE A 22 5.80 -19.81 26.40
CA ILE A 22 6.43 -19.14 25.26
C ILE A 22 5.51 -19.40 24.06
N LEU A 23 4.55 -18.50 23.84
CA LEU A 23 3.88 -18.39 22.55
C LEU A 23 4.93 -17.89 21.56
N GLN A 24 5.57 -18.81 20.82
CA GLN A 24 6.29 -18.44 19.61
C GLN A 24 5.28 -17.91 18.60
N ARG A 25 5.12 -16.59 18.62
CA ARG A 25 4.29 -15.83 17.68
C ARG A 25 4.99 -15.84 16.33
N MET A 26 4.78 -16.89 15.54
CA MET A 26 5.13 -16.87 14.12
C MET A 26 4.28 -15.79 13.44
N GLY A 27 4.91 -14.69 13.02
CA GLY A 27 4.47 -13.81 11.92
C GLY A 27 3.04 -13.23 11.93
N SER A 28 2.97 -11.91 12.10
CA SER A 28 1.96 -10.94 11.61
C SER A 28 0.62 -11.45 11.05
N PHE A 29 -0.35 -11.68 11.94
CA PHE A 29 -1.79 -11.67 11.63
C PHE A 29 -2.58 -10.68 12.51
N SER A 30 -1.92 -9.65 13.06
CA SER A 30 -2.67 -8.54 13.63
C SER A 30 -3.05 -7.61 12.49
N SER A 31 -4.35 -7.56 12.17
CA SER A 31 -5.01 -6.34 11.73
C SER A 31 -4.85 -5.31 12.86
N THR A 32 -3.64 -4.80 13.03
CA THR A 32 -3.36 -3.74 13.99
C THR A 32 -4.20 -2.56 13.53
N PRO A 33 -5.07 -1.99 14.39
CA PRO A 33 -5.86 -0.82 14.02
C PRO A 33 -4.89 0.24 13.48
N LYS A 34 -5.25 0.84 12.34
CA LYS A 34 -4.40 1.81 11.65
C LYS A 34 -4.03 2.89 12.67
N ILE A 35 -2.76 2.90 13.09
CA ILE A 35 -2.24 3.94 13.96
C ILE A 35 -2.38 5.22 13.15
N LEU A 36 -3.33 6.07 13.53
CA LEU A 36 -3.54 7.37 12.93
C LEU A 36 -2.37 8.23 13.37
N ASN A 37 -1.29 8.17 12.60
CA ASN A 37 -0.20 9.12 12.73
C ASN A 37 -0.68 10.47 12.18
N ASP A 38 -0.32 11.56 12.84
CA ASP A 38 -0.64 12.91 12.36
C ASP A 38 -0.03 13.18 10.97
N ASP A 39 1.06 12.48 10.63
CA ASP A 39 1.69 12.46 9.30
C ASP A 39 1.09 11.33 8.42
N ASN A 40 -0.19 11.48 8.02
CA ASN A 40 -0.86 10.57 7.09
C ASN A 40 -1.01 11.18 5.69
N GLN A 41 -0.18 10.74 4.75
CA GLN A 41 -0.17 11.26 3.37
C GLN A 41 -1.36 10.78 2.51
N ASP A 42 -2.27 9.99 3.09
CA ASP A 42 -3.48 9.49 2.42
C ASP A 42 -4.45 10.62 2.04
N ASN A 43 -4.44 11.72 2.80
CA ASN A 43 -5.32 12.86 2.58
C ASN A 43 -4.81 13.85 1.51
N ASP A 44 -3.56 13.68 1.05
CA ASP A 44 -2.90 14.57 0.08
C ASP A 44 -3.46 14.43 -1.35
N ILE A 45 -4.41 13.52 -1.56
CA ILE A 45 -4.99 13.20 -2.86
C ILE A 45 -6.48 13.53 -2.83
N GLN A 46 -6.80 14.77 -3.21
CA GLN A 46 -8.18 15.20 -3.45
C GLN A 46 -8.59 14.76 -4.86
N MET A 47 -9.28 13.62 -4.96
CA MET A 47 -9.84 13.15 -6.23
C MET A 47 -11.23 13.72 -6.46
N PRO A 48 -11.56 14.18 -7.68
CA PRO A 48 -12.94 14.45 -8.05
C PRO A 48 -13.78 13.17 -7.91
N ILE A 49 -14.95 13.32 -7.28
CA ILE A 49 -15.88 12.21 -7.03
C ILE A 49 -16.49 11.77 -8.38
N ASN A 50 -16.56 10.46 -8.61
CA ASN A 50 -17.13 9.84 -9.82
C ASN A 50 -16.40 10.15 -11.14
N ILE A 51 -15.06 10.13 -11.14
CA ILE A 51 -14.26 10.29 -12.36
C ILE A 51 -14.15 8.98 -13.16
N SER A 52 -14.31 9.04 -14.48
CA SER A 52 -14.06 7.90 -15.37
C SER A 52 -12.57 7.61 -15.51
N ARG A 53 -12.22 6.40 -15.96
CA ARG A 53 -10.82 6.00 -16.22
C ARG A 53 -10.09 6.98 -17.14
N PHE A 54 -10.76 7.40 -18.21
CA PHE A 54 -10.17 8.30 -19.20
C PHE A 54 -9.92 9.69 -18.61
N GLU A 55 -10.91 10.24 -17.91
CA GLU A 55 -10.78 11.52 -17.21
C GLU A 55 -9.69 11.47 -16.14
N LEU A 56 -9.52 10.32 -15.46
CA LEU A 56 -8.48 10.12 -14.46
C LEU A 56 -7.07 10.19 -15.08
N ILE A 57 -6.88 9.56 -16.24
CA ILE A 57 -5.62 9.66 -16.99
C ILE A 57 -5.38 11.13 -17.39
N GLN A 58 -6.40 11.80 -17.92
CA GLN A 58 -6.30 13.21 -18.29
C GLN A 58 -5.96 14.08 -17.07
N TYR A 59 -6.60 13.83 -15.93
CA TYR A 59 -6.30 14.53 -14.68
C TYR A 59 -4.85 14.35 -14.27
N CYS A 60 -4.31 13.13 -14.26
CA CYS A 60 -2.89 12.87 -13.95
C CYS A 60 -1.93 13.60 -14.90
N GLN A 61 -2.30 13.76 -16.17
CA GLN A 61 -1.51 14.46 -17.19
C GLN A 61 -1.54 15.98 -17.04
N THR A 62 -2.61 16.55 -16.46
CA THR A 62 -2.70 18.00 -16.18
C THR A 62 -1.90 18.45 -14.97
N GLN A 63 -1.46 17.51 -14.12
CA GLN A 63 -0.65 17.83 -12.95
C GLN A 63 0.75 18.31 -13.33
N PRO A 64 1.50 18.98 -12.43
CA PRO A 64 2.86 19.38 -12.70
C PRO A 64 3.73 18.14 -12.92
N GLN A 65 4.13 17.92 -14.16
CA GLN A 65 4.92 16.77 -14.53
C GLN A 65 6.24 17.21 -15.14
N VAL A 66 7.34 16.72 -14.59
CA VAL A 66 8.68 17.08 -15.06
C VAL A 66 8.99 16.44 -16.43
N HIS A 67 8.47 15.23 -16.68
CA HIS A 67 8.68 14.49 -17.93
C HIS A 67 7.44 13.70 -18.35
N PRO A 68 7.14 13.55 -19.65
CA PRO A 68 6.02 12.75 -20.15
C PRO A 68 6.21 11.26 -19.85
N MET A 69 5.10 10.53 -19.66
CA MET A 69 5.13 9.09 -19.41
C MET A 69 5.57 8.31 -20.65
N VAL A 70 6.52 7.38 -20.48
CA VAL A 70 6.97 6.49 -21.56
C VAL A 70 5.93 5.38 -21.78
N LYS A 71 5.27 5.41 -22.94
CA LYS A 71 4.32 4.36 -23.34
C LYS A 71 5.06 3.09 -23.76
N ARG A 72 4.60 1.93 -23.29
CA ARG A 72 5.20 0.61 -23.58
C ARG A 72 4.20 -0.27 -24.32
N ALA A 73 4.63 -0.87 -25.42
CA ALA A 73 3.83 -1.84 -26.15
C ALA A 73 3.98 -3.25 -25.55
N PHE A 74 2.87 -3.99 -25.45
CA PHE A 74 2.90 -5.40 -25.09
C PHE A 74 3.44 -6.24 -26.25
N ARG A 75 4.34 -7.17 -25.94
CA ARG A 75 4.80 -8.18 -26.89
C ARG A 75 4.01 -9.47 -26.66
N LYS A 76 3.50 -10.06 -27.73
CA LYS A 76 2.84 -11.39 -27.67
C LYS A 76 3.89 -12.42 -27.27
N ALA A 77 3.68 -13.13 -26.16
CA ALA A 77 4.61 -14.11 -25.63
C ALA A 77 4.55 -15.46 -26.38
N GLY A 78 3.47 -15.71 -27.14
CA GLY A 78 3.26 -16.91 -27.94
C GLY A 78 1.83 -16.99 -28.45
N GLU A 79 1.53 -17.99 -29.29
CA GLU A 79 0.15 -18.31 -29.66
C GLU A 79 -0.63 -18.78 -28.41
N PRO A 80 -1.86 -18.29 -28.18
CA PRO A 80 -2.67 -18.75 -27.07
C PRO A 80 -2.93 -20.24 -27.25
N LYS A 81 -2.40 -21.06 -26.33
CA LYS A 81 -2.59 -22.51 -26.36
C LYS A 81 -3.95 -22.95 -25.83
N ASP A 82 -4.73 -22.02 -25.30
CA ASP A 82 -6.01 -22.31 -24.66
C ASP A 82 -6.97 -21.12 -24.76
N ASN A 83 -8.27 -21.38 -24.79
CA ASN A 83 -9.34 -20.36 -24.80
C ASN A 83 -9.54 -19.71 -23.42
N MET A 84 -8.54 -19.77 -22.55
CA MET A 84 -8.64 -19.36 -21.16
C MET A 84 -8.53 -17.84 -21.02
N TYR A 85 -9.38 -17.27 -20.15
CA TYR A 85 -9.39 -15.84 -19.83
C TYR A 85 -7.98 -15.36 -19.46
N GLY A 86 -7.50 -14.33 -20.17
CA GLY A 86 -6.22 -13.70 -19.89
C GLY A 86 -6.29 -12.85 -18.63
N PHE A 87 -5.28 -12.97 -17.77
CA PHE A 87 -5.17 -12.22 -16.53
C PHE A 87 -3.96 -11.25 -16.60
N LYS A 88 -4.14 -9.99 -16.19
CA LYS A 88 -3.08 -8.98 -16.18
C LYS A 88 -2.50 -8.80 -14.79
N TYR A 89 -1.22 -9.10 -14.69
CA TYR A 89 -0.42 -8.88 -13.49
C TYR A 89 0.51 -7.68 -13.70
N ARG A 90 0.66 -6.83 -12.67
CA ARG A 90 1.67 -5.76 -12.64
C ARG A 90 2.47 -5.80 -11.36
N LYS A 91 3.80 -5.91 -11.48
CA LYS A 91 4.75 -5.58 -10.42
C LYS A 91 5.25 -4.16 -10.61
N LEU A 92 5.12 -3.31 -9.59
CA LEU A 92 5.69 -1.97 -9.56
C LEU A 92 6.53 -1.84 -8.29
N ASN A 93 7.78 -1.44 -8.46
CA ASN A 93 8.62 -1.02 -7.34
C ASN A 93 8.43 0.48 -7.22
N ALA A 94 7.67 0.91 -6.22
CA ALA A 94 7.40 2.32 -5.99
C ALA A 94 8.46 2.85 -5.04
N VAL A 95 9.36 3.71 -5.54
CA VAL A 95 10.40 4.31 -4.69
C VAL A 95 9.70 5.08 -3.56
N THR A 96 10.01 4.71 -2.31
CA THR A 96 9.46 5.41 -1.15
C THR A 96 9.96 6.85 -1.12
N LYS A 97 9.22 7.77 -0.48
CA LYS A 97 9.62 9.17 -0.35
C LYS A 97 11.04 9.30 0.23
N ALA A 98 11.34 8.54 1.28
CA ALA A 98 12.64 8.55 1.95
C ALA A 98 13.80 8.11 1.04
N LEU A 99 13.61 7.06 0.26
CA LEU A 99 14.67 6.55 -0.62
C LEU A 99 14.92 7.48 -1.81
N GLY A 100 13.85 8.05 -2.37
CA GLY A 100 13.91 8.94 -3.51
C GLY A 100 14.71 10.22 -3.27
N GLN A 101 14.57 10.83 -2.08
CA GLN A 101 15.22 12.10 -1.76
C GLN A 101 16.56 11.96 -1.03
N MET A 102 16.79 10.87 -0.30
CA MET A 102 17.94 10.80 0.62
C MET A 102 18.94 9.67 0.34
N ASN A 103 18.54 8.57 -0.29
CA ASN A 103 19.34 7.33 -0.24
C ASN A 103 19.72 6.75 -1.61
N ASP A 104 18.93 7.00 -2.65
CA ASP A 104 19.13 6.39 -3.97
C ASP A 104 20.11 7.14 -4.88
N ASN A 105 20.59 8.33 -4.47
CA ASN A 105 21.56 9.14 -5.20
C ASN A 105 21.22 9.33 -6.70
N PHE A 106 19.99 9.74 -7.01
CA PHE A 106 19.55 10.00 -8.38
C PHE A 106 20.16 11.28 -8.99
N VAL A 107 21.48 11.31 -9.19
CA VAL A 107 22.27 12.50 -9.58
C VAL A 107 21.87 13.21 -10.89
N LYS A 108 21.10 12.56 -11.75
CA LYS A 108 20.59 13.13 -13.02
C LYS A 108 19.09 13.42 -12.98
N CYS A 109 18.40 12.98 -11.93
CA CYS A 109 16.97 13.22 -11.80
C CYS A 109 16.78 14.57 -11.12
N PRO A 110 15.96 15.48 -11.68
CA PRO A 110 15.63 16.73 -11.01
C PRO A 110 14.88 16.43 -9.70
N ASP A 111 15.13 17.22 -8.66
CA ASP A 111 14.54 17.03 -7.33
C ASP A 111 13.02 17.14 -7.37
N GLU A 112 12.47 18.00 -8.23
CA GLU A 112 11.02 18.16 -8.45
C GLU A 112 10.36 16.88 -8.97
N ALA A 113 11.12 16.00 -9.65
CA ALA A 113 10.65 14.70 -10.10
C ALA A 113 10.75 13.62 -9.02
N LEU A 114 11.49 13.88 -7.93
CA LEU A 114 11.59 13.01 -6.76
C LEU A 114 10.57 13.39 -5.68
N GLU A 115 9.99 14.59 -5.75
CA GLU A 115 8.89 15.00 -4.89
C GLU A 115 7.68 14.07 -4.99
N TRP A 116 7.12 13.72 -3.83
CA TRP A 116 5.94 12.84 -3.75
C TRP A 116 4.73 13.42 -4.50
N ASN A 117 4.55 14.74 -4.40
CA ASN A 117 3.44 15.44 -5.04
C ASN A 117 3.44 15.31 -6.57
N SER A 118 4.61 15.20 -7.19
CA SER A 118 4.75 14.97 -8.63
C SER A 118 4.63 13.46 -8.95
N ARG A 119 5.37 12.61 -8.23
CA ARG A 119 5.46 11.17 -8.53
C ARG A 119 4.17 10.41 -8.36
N LYS A 120 3.35 10.76 -7.37
CA LYS A 120 2.10 10.03 -7.07
C LYS A 120 1.20 9.93 -8.30
N PHE A 121 1.11 11.00 -9.09
CA PHE A 121 0.28 11.02 -10.30
C PHE A 121 0.85 10.14 -11.42
N ARG A 122 2.17 9.97 -11.52
CA ARG A 122 2.79 9.03 -12.47
C ARG A 122 2.54 7.58 -12.09
N ILE A 123 2.57 7.27 -10.80
CA ILE A 123 2.24 5.93 -10.30
C ILE A 123 0.77 5.61 -10.59
N ILE A 124 -0.14 6.56 -10.34
CA ILE A 124 -1.57 6.41 -10.64
C ILE A 124 -1.79 6.25 -12.14
N GLU A 125 -1.25 7.14 -12.96
CA GLU A 125 -1.40 7.08 -14.42
C GLU A 125 -0.93 5.74 -14.98
N GLU A 126 0.21 5.22 -14.51
CA GLU A 126 0.76 3.93 -14.89
C GLU A 126 -0.19 2.76 -14.55
N ILE A 127 -0.77 2.76 -13.35
CA ILE A 127 -1.74 1.72 -12.93
C ILE A 127 -3.01 1.81 -13.79
N VAL A 128 -3.55 3.01 -13.97
CA VAL A 128 -4.82 3.26 -14.67
C VAL A 128 -4.68 3.00 -16.17
N GLU A 129 -3.54 3.32 -16.77
CA GLU A 129 -3.23 3.08 -18.18
C GLU A 129 -3.22 1.57 -18.51
N TYR A 130 -2.56 0.75 -17.69
CA TYR A 130 -2.47 -0.70 -17.97
C TYR A 130 -3.63 -1.50 -17.37
N CYS A 131 -4.36 -0.94 -16.41
CA CYS A 131 -5.53 -1.54 -15.76
C CYS A 131 -5.28 -3.02 -15.40
N PRO A 132 -4.25 -3.33 -14.60
CA PRO A 132 -3.96 -4.69 -14.19
C PRO A 132 -5.06 -5.22 -13.24
N ASP A 133 -5.23 -6.53 -13.25
CA ASP A 133 -6.17 -7.23 -12.38
C ASP A 133 -5.56 -7.53 -11.00
N ILE A 134 -4.24 -7.79 -10.93
CA ILE A 134 -3.46 -7.83 -9.69
C ILE A 134 -2.30 -6.85 -9.79
N ILE A 135 -2.09 -6.09 -8.71
CA ILE A 135 -0.97 -5.18 -8.53
C ILE A 135 -0.14 -5.65 -7.33
N CYS A 136 1.17 -5.79 -7.53
CA CYS A 136 2.14 -5.95 -6.46
C CYS A 136 3.00 -4.69 -6.37
N LEU A 137 2.94 -4.02 -5.22
CA LEU A 137 3.78 -2.87 -4.89
C LEU A 137 4.89 -3.32 -3.95
N GLN A 138 6.12 -2.86 -4.22
CA GLN A 138 7.29 -3.06 -3.37
C GLN A 138 7.91 -1.71 -3.02
#